data_AF-A0A9P8CL54-F1
#
_entry.id   AF-A0A9P8CL54-F1
#
_cell.length_a   1.000
_cell.length_b   1.000
_cell.length_c   1.000
_cell.angle_alpha   90.00
_cell.angle_beta   90.00
_cell.angle_gamma   90.00
#
_symmetry.space_group_name_H-M   'P 1'
#
loop_
_entity.id
_entity.type
_entity.pdbx_description
1 polymer ?
#
loop_
_entity_poly.entity_id
_entity_poly.type
_entity_poly.pdbx_seq_one_letter_code
_entity_poly.pdbx_strand_id
1 'polypeptide(L)'
;MAPPALQKQYMSSGTKPKKEVGVPRPSSSILLISPANQILLLHRVRTSSSFPSAHVFPGGNLSASQDGEIATADDPRRHIDGPAYRIGAIRECFEESGILLAKKNDGSDSLLDIPEVVRERGRKDIHEGKIKFLDWVMSQGGVLDTEALLPFTRWVTPTNIPRRFTTQMYIYFLPLTQKTAQNISTESVIPVPTSDGGLEHTAALFATCRDWLTQASNNKIILFPPQFYLMFLLAPFLNVSSDKILSTEELQSQRDKVIEFLEGDGDGKGVKWADKAMSPVGVMMRKRDGKNVLGLEKPGAELQESGRSGDEKYVVLVNFKKEGPRDLEVRLRKDVLEEERAYITAKL
;
A
#
# COMPACT_ATOMS: atom_id res chain seq x y z
N MET A 1 -1.94 -7.96 32.24
CA MET A 1 -2.71 -8.41 31.06
C MET A 1 -1.74 -8.93 30.01
N ALA A 2 -2.05 -10.05 29.35
CA ALA A 2 -1.22 -10.56 28.26
C ALA A 2 -1.30 -9.62 27.03
N PRO A 3 -0.19 -9.32 26.33
CA PRO A 3 -0.21 -8.44 25.17
C PRO A 3 -1.03 -9.08 24.03
N PRO A 4 -1.78 -8.28 23.24
CA PRO A 4 -2.58 -8.77 22.11
C PRO A 4 -1.74 -9.56 21.10
N ALA A 5 -2.39 -10.46 20.35
CA ALA A 5 -1.73 -11.32 19.37
C ALA A 5 -0.93 -10.52 18.33
N LEU A 6 -1.50 -9.41 17.83
CA LEU A 6 -0.82 -8.49 16.92
C LEU A 6 0.39 -7.82 17.58
N GLN A 7 0.28 -7.38 18.84
CA GLN A 7 1.42 -6.79 19.55
C GLN A 7 2.57 -7.79 19.65
N LYS A 8 2.30 -9.04 20.04
CA LYS A 8 3.31 -10.10 20.09
C LYS A 8 3.97 -10.32 18.72
N GLN A 9 3.18 -10.26 17.64
CA GLN A 9 3.65 -10.42 16.27
C GLN A 9 4.53 -9.27 15.74
N TYR A 10 4.60 -8.12 16.40
CA TYR A 10 5.52 -7.04 16.00
C TYR A 10 6.65 -6.83 17.02
N MET A 11 6.41 -7.16 18.29
CA MET A 11 7.33 -6.86 19.39
C MET A 11 8.18 -8.05 19.86
N SER A 12 7.90 -9.27 19.39
CA SER A 12 8.69 -10.44 19.81
C SER A 12 10.06 -10.44 19.15
N SER A 13 11.10 -10.06 19.89
CA SER A 13 12.52 -10.25 19.52
C SER A 13 13.08 -11.63 19.95
N GLY A 14 12.21 -12.58 20.34
CA GLY A 14 12.57 -13.75 21.14
C GLY A 14 12.99 -15.02 20.37
N THR A 15 14.15 -15.55 20.76
CA THR A 15 14.87 -16.79 20.44
C THR A 15 14.16 -18.11 20.86
N LYS A 16 12.87 -18.28 20.59
CA LYS A 16 12.21 -19.61 20.76
C LYS A 16 12.35 -20.46 19.48
N PRO A 17 12.36 -21.81 19.57
CA PRO A 17 12.72 -22.69 18.46
C PRO A 17 11.85 -22.35 17.24
N LYS A 18 12.53 -22.02 16.15
CA LYS A 18 11.93 -21.47 14.93
C LYS A 18 10.79 -22.40 14.47
N LYS A 19 9.55 -21.92 14.57
CA LYS A 19 8.62 -22.19 13.47
C LYS A 19 9.36 -21.75 12.22
N GLU A 20 9.47 -22.64 11.24
CA GLU A 20 10.12 -22.35 9.96
C GLU A 20 9.61 -21.00 9.46
N VAL A 21 10.55 -20.07 9.23
CA VAL A 21 10.20 -18.71 8.84
C VAL A 21 9.55 -18.79 7.47
N GLY A 22 8.26 -18.47 7.39
CA GLY A 22 7.53 -18.60 6.14
C GLY A 22 8.14 -17.73 5.04
N VAL A 23 8.30 -18.28 3.84
CA VAL A 23 8.78 -17.52 2.68
C VAL A 23 7.78 -16.41 2.35
N PRO A 24 8.23 -15.14 2.18
CA PRO A 24 7.33 -14.07 1.79
C PRO A 24 6.81 -14.29 0.36
N ARG A 25 5.49 -14.22 0.21
CA ARG A 25 4.83 -14.30 -1.10
C ARG A 25 5.01 -12.98 -1.86
N PRO A 26 5.32 -13.01 -3.16
CA PRO A 26 5.49 -11.79 -3.94
C PRO A 26 4.12 -11.17 -4.22
N SER A 27 4.04 -9.86 -4.03
CA SER A 27 2.80 -9.10 -4.17
C SER A 27 3.05 -7.68 -4.68
N SER A 28 2.01 -7.05 -5.22
CA SER A 28 2.07 -5.67 -5.69
C SER A 28 0.89 -4.88 -5.13
N SER A 29 1.06 -3.56 -4.98
CA SER A 29 -0.02 -2.68 -4.58
C SER A 29 0.17 -1.27 -5.13
N ILE A 30 -0.95 -0.58 -5.41
CA ILE A 30 -0.97 0.73 -6.06
C ILE A 30 -1.59 1.77 -5.14
N LEU A 31 -0.85 2.82 -4.84
CA LEU A 31 -1.38 4.09 -4.35
C LEU A 31 -1.98 4.84 -5.55
N LEU A 32 -3.26 4.58 -5.82
CA LEU A 32 -3.96 5.17 -6.96
C LEU A 32 -4.45 6.56 -6.60
N ILE A 33 -3.97 7.57 -7.34
CA ILE A 33 -4.23 8.98 -7.09
C ILE A 33 -5.22 9.51 -8.14
N SER A 34 -6.37 10.02 -7.69
CA SER A 34 -7.42 10.55 -8.54
C SER A 34 -7.02 11.86 -9.24
N PRO A 35 -7.80 12.32 -10.25
CA PRO A 35 -7.62 13.65 -10.82
C PRO A 35 -7.70 14.78 -9.79
N ALA A 36 -8.41 14.58 -8.68
CA ALA A 36 -8.49 15.51 -7.57
C ALA A 36 -7.37 15.29 -6.51
N ASN A 37 -6.30 14.57 -6.84
CA ASN A 37 -5.18 14.24 -5.95
C ASN A 37 -5.60 13.54 -4.64
N GLN A 38 -6.69 12.79 -4.67
CA GLN A 38 -7.15 11.93 -3.57
C GLN A 38 -6.62 10.51 -3.76
N ILE A 39 -6.44 9.76 -2.66
CA ILE A 39 -5.95 8.39 -2.68
C ILE A 39 -7.09 7.40 -2.52
N LEU A 40 -7.11 6.38 -3.38
CA LEU A 40 -8.02 5.25 -3.27
C LEU A 40 -7.65 4.33 -2.11
N LEU A 41 -8.61 4.06 -1.22
CA LEU A 41 -8.57 2.92 -0.32
C LEU A 41 -9.76 2.01 -0.56
N LEU A 42 -9.49 0.72 -0.43
CA LEU A 42 -10.47 -0.35 -0.46
C LEU A 42 -10.76 -0.81 0.96
N HIS A 43 -12.04 -1.06 1.25
CA HIS A 43 -12.50 -1.55 2.54
C HIS A 43 -13.51 -2.68 2.33
N ARG A 44 -13.19 -3.88 2.82
CA ARG A 44 -14.12 -5.02 2.79
C ARG A 44 -15.28 -4.80 3.76
N VAL A 45 -16.46 -4.59 3.23
CA VAL A 45 -17.71 -4.48 3.98
C VAL A 45 -18.16 -5.91 4.36
N ARG A 46 -17.89 -6.31 5.62
CA ARG A 46 -18.40 -7.58 6.16
C ARG A 46 -19.85 -7.41 6.61
N THR A 47 -20.69 -8.39 6.31
CA THR A 47 -22.09 -8.47 6.78
C THR A 47 -22.21 -9.07 8.18
N SER A 48 -21.14 -9.64 8.76
CA SER A 48 -21.14 -10.18 10.13
C SER A 48 -20.18 -9.44 11.07
N SER A 49 -20.71 -9.12 12.25
CA SER A 49 -20.09 -8.30 13.31
C SER A 49 -19.00 -9.06 14.07
N SER A 50 -17.75 -8.57 14.01
CA SER A 50 -16.76 -8.74 15.09
C SER A 50 -15.46 -7.95 14.89
N PHE A 51 -15.16 -7.45 13.68
CA PHE A 51 -13.93 -6.67 13.43
C PHE A 51 -14.16 -5.64 12.31
N PRO A 52 -13.76 -4.37 12.47
CA PRO A 52 -13.65 -3.46 11.34
C PRO A 52 -12.64 -4.04 10.34
N SER A 53 -12.99 -4.09 9.06
CA SER A 53 -11.99 -4.47 8.05
C SER A 53 -10.97 -3.35 7.90
N ALA A 54 -9.73 -3.70 7.63
CA ALA A 54 -8.70 -2.72 7.34
C ALA A 54 -9.00 -2.00 6.02
N HIS A 55 -8.67 -0.71 5.95
CA HIS A 55 -8.58 0.01 4.70
C HIS A 55 -7.20 -0.22 4.10
N VAL A 56 -7.16 -0.58 2.82
CA VAL A 56 -5.93 -0.97 2.11
C VAL A 56 -5.87 -0.32 0.74
N PHE A 57 -4.67 -0.11 0.22
CA PHE A 57 -4.50 0.17 -1.20
C PHE A 57 -4.90 -1.08 -2.02
N PRO A 58 -5.41 -0.92 -3.25
CA PRO A 58 -5.60 -2.05 -4.16
C PRO A 58 -4.30 -2.83 -4.33
N GLY A 59 -4.37 -4.16 -4.29
CA GLY A 59 -3.18 -4.99 -4.44
C GLY A 59 -3.32 -6.40 -3.87
N GLY A 60 -2.47 -7.29 -4.36
CA GLY A 60 -2.52 -8.71 -4.01
C GLY A 60 -1.29 -9.48 -4.46
N ASN A 61 -1.40 -10.81 -4.41
CA ASN A 61 -0.29 -11.69 -4.77
C ASN A 61 -0.08 -11.71 -6.28
N LEU A 62 1.17 -11.88 -6.69
CA LEU A 62 1.45 -12.19 -8.07
C LEU A 62 0.94 -13.60 -8.42
N SER A 63 0.45 -13.75 -9.64
CA SER A 63 -0.04 -14.99 -10.22
C SER A 63 0.78 -15.33 -11.46
N ALA A 64 1.54 -16.42 -11.43
CA ALA A 64 2.39 -16.80 -12.57
C ALA A 64 1.57 -17.05 -13.85
N SER A 65 0.29 -17.42 -13.68
CA SER A 65 -0.63 -17.65 -14.79
C SER A 65 -1.18 -16.34 -15.39
N GLN A 66 -1.18 -15.23 -14.67
CA GLN A 66 -1.74 -13.96 -15.13
C GLN A 66 -0.68 -12.89 -15.39
N ASP A 67 0.37 -12.87 -14.56
CA ASP A 67 1.32 -11.77 -14.45
C ASP A 67 2.67 -12.08 -15.13
N GLY A 68 2.92 -13.33 -15.50
CA GLY A 68 4.16 -13.79 -16.12
C GLY A 68 5.10 -14.52 -15.16
N GLU A 69 6.38 -14.61 -15.51
CA GLU A 69 7.36 -15.36 -14.71
C GLU A 69 7.60 -14.70 -13.34
N ILE A 70 7.51 -15.50 -12.28
CA ILE A 70 7.78 -15.09 -10.90
C ILE A 70 9.00 -15.86 -10.41
N ALA A 71 10.05 -15.13 -10.02
CA ALA A 71 11.28 -15.70 -9.48
C ALA A 71 11.02 -16.62 -8.27
N THR A 72 11.79 -17.69 -8.10
CA THR A 72 11.66 -18.65 -7.00
C THR A 72 12.06 -18.05 -5.63
N ALA A 73 11.83 -18.79 -4.54
CA ALA A 73 12.01 -18.27 -3.18
C ALA A 73 13.47 -17.92 -2.83
N ASP A 74 14.40 -18.64 -3.44
CA ASP A 74 15.85 -18.55 -3.29
C ASP A 74 16.49 -17.54 -4.25
N ASP A 75 15.73 -17.03 -5.22
CA ASP A 75 16.21 -16.08 -6.21
C ASP A 75 16.05 -14.62 -5.71
N PRO A 76 17.14 -13.84 -5.56
CA PRO A 76 17.07 -12.44 -5.13
C PRO A 76 16.16 -11.57 -6.01
N ARG A 77 15.95 -11.92 -7.28
CA ARG A 77 15.04 -11.22 -8.21
C ARG A 77 13.59 -11.22 -7.72
N ARG A 78 13.22 -12.15 -6.81
CA ARG A 78 11.93 -12.13 -6.09
C ARG A 78 11.70 -10.83 -5.33
N HIS A 79 12.73 -10.07 -5.03
CA HIS A 79 12.62 -8.81 -4.29
C HIS A 79 12.85 -7.57 -5.15
N ILE A 80 12.88 -7.71 -6.47
CA ILE A 80 13.18 -6.63 -7.42
C ILE A 80 11.92 -6.29 -8.22
N ASP A 81 11.71 -5.01 -8.54
CA ASP A 81 10.67 -4.58 -9.48
C ASP A 81 10.86 -5.27 -10.85
N GLY A 82 9.77 -5.50 -11.58
CA GLY A 82 9.83 -6.13 -12.89
C GLY A 82 8.45 -6.29 -13.53
N PRO A 83 8.39 -6.85 -14.76
CA PRO A 83 7.15 -6.97 -15.52
C PRO A 83 6.02 -7.64 -14.76
N ALA A 84 6.29 -8.76 -14.08
CA ALA A 84 5.27 -9.46 -13.29
C ALA A 84 4.72 -8.63 -12.14
N TYR A 85 5.56 -7.83 -11.47
CA TYR A 85 5.09 -6.94 -10.42
C TYR A 85 4.19 -5.83 -10.98
N ARG A 86 4.56 -5.23 -12.11
CA ARG A 86 3.79 -4.15 -12.76
C ARG A 86 2.45 -4.63 -13.30
N ILE A 87 2.43 -5.79 -13.97
CA ILE A 87 1.20 -6.42 -14.47
C ILE A 87 0.30 -6.80 -13.29
N GLY A 88 0.85 -7.46 -12.28
CA GLY A 88 0.10 -7.85 -11.09
C GLY A 88 -0.48 -6.65 -10.33
N ALA A 89 0.24 -5.53 -10.27
CA ALA A 89 -0.27 -4.30 -9.65
C ALA A 89 -1.55 -3.81 -10.35
N ILE A 90 -1.52 -3.73 -11.69
CA ILE A 90 -2.65 -3.26 -12.49
C ILE A 90 -3.80 -4.26 -12.47
N ARG A 91 -3.50 -5.58 -12.56
CA ARG A 91 -4.50 -6.64 -12.47
C ARG A 91 -5.26 -6.59 -11.16
N GLU A 92 -4.56 -6.57 -10.03
CA GLU A 92 -5.17 -6.54 -8.70
C GLU A 92 -5.99 -5.25 -8.52
N CYS A 93 -5.48 -4.10 -8.97
CA CYS A 93 -6.25 -2.86 -8.99
C CYS A 93 -7.56 -3.02 -9.77
N PHE A 94 -7.52 -3.64 -10.95
CA PHE A 94 -8.70 -3.87 -11.77
C PHE A 94 -9.69 -4.85 -11.11
N GLU A 95 -9.22 -5.98 -10.59
CA GLU A 95 -10.07 -6.98 -9.94
C GLU A 95 -10.81 -6.43 -8.72
N GLU A 96 -10.09 -5.68 -7.87
CA GLU A 96 -10.62 -5.20 -6.58
C GLU A 96 -11.38 -3.87 -6.68
N SER A 97 -11.01 -3.00 -7.62
CA SER A 97 -11.61 -1.65 -7.76
C SER A 97 -12.39 -1.41 -9.05
N GLY A 98 -12.32 -2.33 -10.03
CA GLY A 98 -12.93 -2.13 -11.35
C GLY A 98 -12.28 -1.04 -12.21
N ILE A 99 -11.28 -0.33 -11.67
CA ILE A 99 -10.53 0.68 -12.41
C ILE A 99 -9.42 -0.01 -13.21
N LEU A 100 -9.52 0.06 -14.53
CA LEU A 100 -8.53 -0.50 -15.44
C LEU A 100 -7.46 0.56 -15.78
N LEU A 101 -6.20 0.25 -15.49
CA LEU A 101 -5.05 1.10 -15.84
C LEU A 101 -4.44 0.62 -17.17
N ALA A 102 -5.13 0.94 -18.26
CA ALA A 102 -4.71 0.61 -19.62
C ALA A 102 -4.90 1.82 -20.53
N LYS A 103 -4.09 1.92 -21.58
CA LYS A 103 -4.20 2.93 -22.64
C LYS A 103 -4.69 2.30 -23.92
N LYS A 104 -5.19 3.14 -24.83
CA LYS A 104 -5.53 2.69 -26.18
C LYS A 104 -4.26 2.24 -26.92
N ASN A 105 -4.36 1.16 -27.68
CA ASN A 105 -3.28 0.68 -28.53
C ASN A 105 -3.30 1.37 -29.91
N ASP A 106 -3.49 2.69 -29.92
CA ASP A 106 -3.52 3.54 -31.12
C ASP A 106 -2.42 4.60 -31.11
N GLY A 107 -1.50 4.54 -30.13
CA GLY A 107 -0.43 5.51 -29.93
C GLY A 107 -0.85 6.77 -29.16
N SER A 108 -2.13 6.93 -28.80
CA SER A 108 -2.57 8.01 -27.93
C SER A 108 -2.24 7.71 -26.45
N ASP A 109 -1.96 8.75 -25.67
CA ASP A 109 -1.76 8.62 -24.22
C ASP A 109 -3.10 8.63 -23.44
N SER A 110 -4.19 8.29 -24.11
CA SER A 110 -5.53 8.25 -23.51
C SER A 110 -5.78 6.90 -22.85
N LEU A 111 -6.37 6.94 -21.64
CA LEU A 111 -6.88 5.73 -21.01
C LEU A 111 -7.90 5.02 -21.90
N LEU A 112 -7.87 3.70 -21.85
CA LEU A 112 -8.79 2.81 -22.52
C LEU A 112 -10.17 2.95 -21.87
N ASP A 113 -11.17 3.28 -22.69
CA ASP A 113 -12.55 3.41 -22.26
C ASP A 113 -13.32 2.15 -22.68
N ILE A 114 -13.81 1.41 -21.69
CA ILE A 114 -14.57 0.16 -21.90
C ILE A 114 -15.97 0.36 -21.31
N PRO A 115 -17.03 0.03 -22.06
CA PRO A 115 -18.39 0.03 -21.53
C PRO A 115 -18.49 -0.76 -20.23
N GLU A 116 -19.16 -0.21 -19.21
CA GLU A 116 -19.21 -0.78 -17.86
C GLU A 116 -19.60 -2.27 -17.84
N VAL A 117 -20.60 -2.66 -18.63
CA VAL A 117 -21.06 -4.06 -18.72
C VAL A 117 -19.96 -5.01 -19.21
N VAL A 118 -19.17 -4.57 -20.19
CA VAL A 118 -18.04 -5.35 -20.74
C VAL A 118 -16.90 -5.41 -19.73
N ARG A 119 -16.61 -4.27 -19.09
CA ARG A 119 -15.58 -4.14 -18.06
C ARG A 119 -15.88 -5.04 -16.86
N GLU A 120 -17.09 -5.00 -16.32
CA GLU A 120 -17.50 -5.81 -15.17
C GLU A 120 -17.53 -7.32 -15.48
N ARG A 121 -17.93 -7.70 -16.70
CA ARG A 121 -17.85 -9.10 -17.13
C ARG A 121 -16.40 -9.56 -17.21
N GLY A 122 -15.53 -8.79 -17.87
CA GLY A 122 -14.11 -9.07 -17.96
C GLY A 122 -13.46 -9.20 -16.59
N ARG A 123 -13.75 -8.26 -15.68
CA ARG A 123 -13.27 -8.28 -14.29
C ARG A 123 -13.58 -9.59 -13.58
N LYS A 124 -14.84 -10.07 -13.67
CA LYS A 124 -15.25 -11.34 -13.07
C LYS A 124 -14.56 -12.54 -13.72
N ASP A 125 -14.52 -12.59 -15.05
CA ASP A 125 -13.91 -13.72 -15.77
C ASP A 125 -12.38 -13.79 -15.54
N ILE A 126 -11.70 -12.65 -15.38
CA ILE A 126 -10.27 -12.58 -15.04
C ILE A 126 -10.03 -13.04 -13.60
N HIS A 127 -10.80 -12.52 -12.65
CA HIS A 127 -10.71 -12.89 -11.24
C HIS A 127 -10.94 -14.39 -11.01
N GLU A 128 -11.90 -14.99 -11.74
CA GLU A 128 -12.18 -16.42 -11.71
C GLU A 128 -11.16 -17.26 -12.52
N GLY A 129 -10.18 -16.62 -13.16
CA GLY A 129 -9.13 -17.28 -13.95
C GLY A 129 -9.63 -17.90 -15.26
N LYS A 130 -10.82 -17.53 -15.73
CA LYS A 130 -11.42 -18.05 -16.97
C LYS A 130 -10.73 -17.49 -18.22
N ILE A 131 -10.24 -16.26 -18.15
CA ILE A 131 -9.50 -15.60 -19.22
C ILE A 131 -8.19 -15.00 -18.68
N LYS A 132 -7.22 -14.79 -19.58
CA LYS A 132 -5.97 -14.11 -19.26
C LYS A 132 -6.18 -12.61 -19.28
N PHE A 133 -5.64 -11.92 -18.27
CA PHE A 133 -5.79 -10.48 -18.12
C PHE A 133 -5.26 -9.70 -19.32
N LEU A 134 -4.02 -9.99 -19.75
CA LEU A 134 -3.39 -9.32 -20.90
C LEU A 134 -4.17 -9.56 -22.19
N ASP A 135 -4.57 -10.80 -22.46
CA ASP A 135 -5.31 -11.16 -23.66
C ASP A 135 -6.65 -10.42 -23.72
N TRP A 136 -7.35 -10.30 -22.59
CA TRP A 136 -8.58 -9.55 -22.50
C TRP A 136 -8.37 -8.06 -22.78
N VAL A 137 -7.35 -7.43 -22.18
CA VAL A 137 -7.05 -6.01 -22.44
C VAL A 137 -6.71 -5.76 -23.91
N MET A 138 -5.89 -6.63 -24.51
CA MET A 138 -5.56 -6.56 -25.94
C MET A 138 -6.82 -6.74 -26.82
N SER A 139 -7.72 -7.65 -26.45
CA SER A 139 -8.98 -7.83 -27.19
C SER A 139 -9.93 -6.65 -27.08
N GLN A 140 -9.77 -5.79 -26.06
CA GLN A 140 -10.49 -4.51 -25.94
C GLN A 140 -9.79 -3.37 -26.69
N GLY A 141 -8.70 -3.65 -27.43
CA GLY A 141 -7.94 -2.64 -28.19
C GLY A 141 -6.98 -1.80 -27.33
N GLY A 142 -6.60 -2.29 -26.15
CA GLY A 142 -5.70 -1.58 -25.25
C GLY A 142 -4.40 -2.30 -24.93
N VAL A 143 -3.56 -1.60 -24.19
CA VAL A 143 -2.29 -2.07 -23.61
C VAL A 143 -2.21 -1.57 -22.17
N LEU A 144 -1.64 -2.38 -21.26
CA LEU A 144 -1.47 -1.96 -19.88
C LEU A 144 -0.55 -0.74 -19.78
N ASP A 145 -0.86 0.18 -18.86
CA ASP A 145 -0.06 1.38 -18.65
C ASP A 145 1.05 1.15 -17.61
N THR A 146 1.89 0.14 -17.84
CA THR A 146 2.92 -0.30 -16.88
C THR A 146 4.01 0.73 -16.66
N GLU A 147 4.27 1.60 -17.63
CA GLU A 147 5.32 2.63 -17.56
C GLU A 147 4.92 3.82 -16.66
N ALA A 148 3.61 4.07 -16.49
CA ALA A 148 3.12 5.12 -15.60
C ALA A 148 3.14 4.70 -14.11
N LEU A 149 3.46 3.43 -13.81
CA LEU A 149 3.70 2.99 -12.44
C LEU A 149 5.06 3.51 -11.96
N LEU A 150 5.03 4.42 -10.99
CA LEU A 150 6.22 4.92 -10.30
C LEU A 150 6.57 3.98 -9.14
N PRO A 151 7.71 3.27 -9.17
CA PRO A 151 8.11 2.42 -8.05
C PRO A 151 8.32 3.27 -6.79
N PHE A 152 7.66 2.89 -5.69
CA PHE A 152 7.73 3.68 -4.46
C PHE A 152 8.55 3.00 -3.36
N THR A 153 8.15 1.84 -2.84
CA THR A 153 8.89 1.15 -1.76
C THR A 153 8.59 -0.33 -1.78
N ARG A 154 9.50 -1.15 -1.21
CA ARG A 154 9.23 -2.56 -0.95
C ARG A 154 8.93 -2.80 0.53
N TRP A 155 7.91 -3.59 0.82
CA TRP A 155 7.53 -3.96 2.18
C TRP A 155 7.64 -5.47 2.37
N VAL A 156 8.46 -5.89 3.33
CA VAL A 156 8.64 -7.31 3.66
C VAL A 156 8.03 -7.56 5.04
N THR A 157 7.05 -8.45 5.10
CA THR A 157 6.41 -8.80 6.37
C THR A 157 7.45 -9.37 7.35
N PRO A 158 7.51 -8.90 8.61
CA PRO A 158 8.42 -9.43 9.63
C PRO A 158 8.32 -10.95 9.82
N THR A 159 9.44 -11.58 10.24
CA THR A 159 9.58 -13.04 10.32
C THR A 159 8.73 -13.71 11.40
N ASN A 160 8.25 -12.94 12.38
CA ASN A 160 7.37 -13.39 13.46
C ASN A 160 5.88 -13.37 13.06
N ILE A 161 5.55 -12.92 11.85
CA ILE A 161 4.19 -12.98 11.30
C ILE A 161 4.09 -14.23 10.40
N PRO A 162 3.11 -15.14 10.61
CA PRO A 162 3.04 -16.40 9.85
C PRO A 162 2.78 -16.22 8.36
N ARG A 163 1.89 -15.29 7.99
CA ARG A 163 1.58 -14.97 6.58
C ARG A 163 2.46 -13.82 6.16
N ARG A 164 3.45 -14.09 5.32
CA ARG A 164 4.45 -13.11 4.88
C ARG A 164 4.29 -12.77 3.41
N PHE A 165 4.61 -11.52 3.11
CA PHE A 165 4.55 -10.92 1.79
C PHE A 165 5.81 -10.08 1.54
N THR A 166 6.20 -9.98 0.27
CA THR A 166 7.17 -9.00 -0.23
C THR A 166 6.46 -8.16 -1.29
N THR A 167 5.91 -7.04 -0.82
CA THR A 167 5.04 -6.18 -1.61
C THR A 167 5.83 -5.07 -2.27
N GLN A 168 5.78 -4.97 -3.60
CA GLN A 168 6.19 -3.76 -4.31
C GLN A 168 5.05 -2.74 -4.30
N MET A 169 5.29 -1.56 -3.76
CA MET A 169 4.35 -0.44 -3.78
C MET A 169 4.65 0.43 -4.99
N TYR A 170 3.60 0.86 -5.68
CA TYR A 170 3.67 1.83 -6.77
C TYR A 170 2.78 3.04 -6.47
N ILE A 171 3.12 4.17 -7.07
CA ILE A 171 2.21 5.30 -7.22
C ILE A 171 1.74 5.33 -8.67
N TYR A 172 0.45 5.58 -8.87
CA TYR A 172 -0.13 5.82 -10.20
C TYR A 172 -1.03 7.06 -10.15
N PHE A 173 -0.80 8.01 -11.05
CA PHE A 173 -1.62 9.21 -11.18
C PHE A 173 -2.62 9.06 -12.32
N LEU A 174 -3.91 9.06 -11.99
CA LEU A 174 -4.96 9.14 -13.02
C LEU A 174 -4.87 10.48 -13.75
N PRO A 175 -5.05 10.54 -15.09
CA PRO A 175 -4.89 11.78 -15.85
C PRO A 175 -5.76 12.92 -15.32
N LEU A 176 -5.23 14.15 -15.32
CA LEU A 176 -5.95 15.38 -14.96
C LEU A 176 -6.93 15.84 -16.06
N THR A 177 -7.73 14.93 -16.61
CA THR A 177 -8.71 15.28 -17.64
C THR A 177 -10.12 15.29 -17.06
N GLN A 178 -10.97 16.18 -17.58
CA GLN A 178 -12.37 16.29 -17.15
C GLN A 178 -13.13 14.97 -17.37
N LYS A 179 -12.82 14.23 -18.44
CA LYS A 179 -13.39 12.91 -18.71
C LYS A 179 -13.02 11.89 -17.62
N THR A 180 -11.74 11.85 -17.22
CA THR A 180 -11.30 10.97 -16.14
C THR A 180 -11.96 11.35 -14.81
N ALA A 181 -12.11 12.64 -14.52
CA ALA A 181 -12.78 13.11 -13.31
C ALA A 181 -14.28 12.73 -13.26
N GLN A 182 -14.99 12.70 -14.40
CA GLN A 182 -16.39 12.29 -14.48
C GLN A 182 -16.59 10.78 -14.36
N ASN A 183 -15.62 9.99 -14.84
CA ASN A 183 -15.70 8.52 -14.85
C ASN A 183 -15.30 7.88 -13.51
N ILE A 184 -14.71 8.64 -12.60
CA ILE A 184 -14.31 8.14 -11.28
C ILE A 184 -15.34 8.60 -10.24
N SER A 185 -16.11 7.65 -9.72
CA SER A 185 -16.93 7.90 -8.55
C SER A 185 -16.05 8.04 -7.31
N THR A 186 -16.35 9.02 -6.45
CA THR A 186 -15.66 9.20 -5.16
C THR A 186 -15.96 8.06 -4.20
N GLU A 187 -17.11 7.39 -4.36
CA GLU A 187 -17.48 6.19 -3.63
C GLU A 187 -18.09 5.15 -4.57
N SER A 188 -17.64 3.91 -4.49
CA SER A 188 -18.29 2.79 -5.19
C SER A 188 -18.30 1.54 -4.31
N VAL A 189 -19.33 0.72 -4.45
CA VAL A 189 -19.43 -0.58 -3.77
C VAL A 189 -19.32 -1.66 -4.83
N ILE A 190 -18.24 -2.43 -4.75
CA ILE A 190 -17.87 -3.40 -5.76
C ILE A 190 -18.00 -4.78 -5.15
N PRO A 191 -18.83 -5.68 -5.71
CA PRO A 191 -18.81 -7.07 -5.32
C PRO A 191 -17.48 -7.68 -5.77
N VAL A 192 -16.69 -8.14 -4.80
CA VAL A 192 -15.42 -8.85 -4.98
C VAL A 192 -15.66 -10.29 -4.55
N PRO A 193 -15.53 -11.27 -5.47
CA PRO A 193 -15.60 -12.67 -5.10
C PRO A 193 -14.42 -13.00 -4.17
N THR A 194 -14.65 -13.88 -3.19
CA THR A 194 -13.59 -14.36 -2.30
C THR A 194 -13.01 -15.67 -2.85
N SER A 195 -11.78 -15.99 -2.45
CA SER A 195 -11.06 -17.20 -2.88
C SER A 195 -11.77 -18.52 -2.50
N ASP A 196 -12.79 -18.47 -1.65
CA ASP A 196 -13.65 -19.59 -1.24
C ASP A 196 -15.04 -19.58 -1.91
N GLY A 197 -15.26 -18.72 -2.91
CA GLY A 197 -16.51 -18.66 -3.67
C GLY A 197 -17.62 -17.83 -3.03
N GLY A 198 -17.33 -17.08 -1.95
CA GLY A 198 -18.23 -16.09 -1.38
C GLY A 198 -18.25 -14.76 -2.16
N LEU A 199 -19.23 -13.90 -1.86
CA LEU A 199 -19.27 -12.51 -2.33
C LEU A 199 -18.99 -11.59 -1.13
N GLU A 200 -17.88 -10.86 -1.17
CA GLU A 200 -17.62 -9.75 -0.24
C GLU A 200 -17.87 -8.43 -0.98
N HIS A 201 -18.61 -7.51 -0.36
CA HIS A 201 -18.71 -6.15 -0.90
C HIS A 201 -17.46 -5.38 -0.47
N THR A 202 -16.73 -4.82 -1.41
CA THR A 202 -15.60 -3.92 -1.16
C THR A 202 -16.03 -2.51 -1.48
N ALA A 203 -16.00 -1.62 -0.50
CA ALA A 203 -16.15 -0.19 -0.73
C ALA A 203 -14.81 0.35 -1.23
N ALA A 204 -14.84 1.05 -2.36
CA ALA A 204 -13.71 1.74 -2.95
C ALA A 204 -13.97 3.25 -2.79
N LEU A 205 -13.12 3.91 -2.01
CA LEU A 205 -13.32 5.29 -1.56
C LEU A 205 -12.08 6.12 -1.87
N PHE A 206 -12.27 7.30 -2.47
CA PHE A 206 -11.23 8.31 -2.61
C PHE A 206 -11.35 9.35 -1.50
N ALA A 207 -10.24 9.61 -0.79
CA ALA A 207 -10.15 10.75 0.12
C ALA A 207 -8.71 11.29 0.15
N THR A 208 -8.51 12.48 0.73
CA THR A 208 -7.16 13.03 0.84
C THR A 208 -6.30 12.19 1.79
N CYS A 209 -4.97 12.25 1.64
CA CYS A 209 -4.05 11.63 2.61
C CYS A 209 -4.38 12.06 4.04
N ARG A 210 -4.65 13.36 4.25
CA ARG A 210 -4.92 13.92 5.57
C ARG A 210 -6.23 13.40 6.17
N ASP A 211 -7.27 13.21 5.36
CA ASP A 211 -8.53 12.65 5.83
C ASP A 211 -8.34 11.19 6.26
N TRP A 212 -7.64 10.38 5.46
CA TRP A 212 -7.36 9.00 5.83
C TRP A 212 -6.54 8.89 7.11
N LEU A 213 -5.48 9.68 7.23
CA LEU A 213 -4.65 9.74 8.44
C LEU A 213 -5.46 10.20 9.64
N THR A 214 -6.30 11.23 9.50
CA THR A 214 -7.14 11.76 10.58
C THR A 214 -8.18 10.73 11.02
N GLN A 215 -8.81 10.02 10.08
CA GLN A 215 -9.76 8.96 10.40
C GLN A 215 -9.08 7.80 11.16
N ALA A 216 -7.88 7.40 10.74
CA ALA A 216 -7.12 6.35 11.41
C ALA A 216 -6.62 6.76 12.80
N SER A 217 -6.09 7.98 12.95
CA SER A 217 -5.64 8.53 14.24
C SER A 217 -6.79 8.72 15.23
N ASN A 218 -8.00 9.01 14.73
CA ASN A 218 -9.23 9.06 15.52
C ASN A 218 -9.90 7.69 15.67
N ASN A 219 -9.23 6.60 15.28
CA ASN A 219 -9.69 5.22 15.39
C ASN A 219 -11.01 4.92 14.65
N LYS A 220 -11.42 5.76 13.68
CA LYS A 220 -12.62 5.55 12.84
C LYS A 220 -12.42 4.44 11.82
N ILE A 221 -11.20 4.31 11.30
CA ILE A 221 -10.79 3.24 10.39
C ILE A 221 -9.57 2.50 10.93
N ILE A 222 -9.24 1.37 10.31
CA ILE A 222 -8.00 0.64 10.59
C ILE A 222 -7.07 0.79 9.39
N LEU A 223 -5.88 1.32 9.64
CA LEU A 223 -4.76 1.31 8.69
C LEU A 223 -3.60 0.52 9.30
N PHE A 224 -2.98 -0.34 8.50
CA PHE A 224 -1.71 -0.95 8.89
C PHE A 224 -0.55 0.03 8.66
N PRO A 225 0.61 -0.21 9.30
CA PRO A 225 1.77 0.67 9.19
C PRO A 225 2.16 1.06 7.75
N PRO A 226 2.18 0.15 6.75
CA PRO A 226 2.50 0.54 5.38
C PRO A 226 1.55 1.62 4.83
N GLN A 227 0.24 1.41 4.95
CA GLN A 227 -0.78 2.34 4.43
C GLN A 227 -0.67 3.69 5.13
N PHE A 228 -0.60 3.69 6.46
CA PHE A 228 -0.53 4.92 7.24
C PHE A 228 0.75 5.70 6.92
N TYR A 229 1.90 5.03 6.92
CA TYR A 229 3.18 5.70 6.73
C TYR A 229 3.37 6.22 5.29
N LEU A 230 2.97 5.46 4.27
CA LEU A 230 3.09 5.93 2.88
C LEU A 230 2.18 7.13 2.61
N MET A 231 0.96 7.16 3.16
CA MET A 231 0.11 8.36 3.08
C MET A 231 0.67 9.53 3.89
N PHE A 232 1.30 9.28 5.03
CA PHE A 232 1.99 10.31 5.80
C PHE A 232 3.10 10.98 4.98
N LEU A 233 3.89 10.21 4.22
CA LEU A 233 4.93 10.77 3.34
C LEU A 233 4.36 11.64 2.22
N LEU A 234 3.20 11.28 1.68
CA LEU A 234 2.58 12.01 0.56
C LEU A 234 1.72 13.21 1.00
N ALA A 235 1.21 13.21 2.23
CA ALA A 235 0.33 14.25 2.77
C ALA A 235 0.86 15.69 2.71
N PRO A 236 2.19 15.96 2.82
CA PRO A 236 2.72 17.31 2.62
C PRO A 236 2.57 17.84 1.20
N PHE A 237 2.54 16.95 0.19
CA PHE A 237 2.50 17.32 -1.23
C PHE A 237 1.07 17.32 -1.77
N LEU A 238 0.30 16.28 -1.47
CA LEU A 238 -1.08 16.08 -1.92
C LEU A 238 -2.07 16.76 -0.95
N ASN A 239 -1.90 18.07 -0.78
CA ASN A 239 -2.73 18.85 0.12
C ASN A 239 -3.89 19.49 -0.63
N VAL A 240 -5.01 18.78 -0.72
CA VAL A 240 -6.26 19.37 -1.17
C VAL A 240 -7.05 19.77 0.08
N SER A 241 -7.32 21.07 0.23
CA SER A 241 -8.32 21.51 1.22
C SER A 241 -9.68 21.11 0.69
N SER A 242 -10.52 20.50 1.52
CA SER A 242 -11.90 20.12 1.15
C SER A 242 -12.71 21.29 0.57
N ASP A 243 -12.33 22.52 0.93
CA ASP A 243 -13.10 23.72 0.65
C ASP A 243 -12.56 24.52 -0.56
N LYS A 244 -11.44 24.11 -1.16
CA LYS A 244 -10.83 24.80 -2.31
C LYS A 244 -10.77 23.88 -3.53
N ILE A 245 -11.46 24.27 -4.59
CA ILE A 245 -11.28 23.67 -5.92
C ILE A 245 -9.95 24.18 -6.48
N LEU A 246 -9.02 23.26 -6.72
CA LEU A 246 -7.71 23.56 -7.30
C LEU A 246 -7.79 23.57 -8.83
N SER A 247 -7.00 24.42 -9.48
CA SER A 247 -6.84 24.38 -10.94
C SER A 247 -6.05 23.14 -11.38
N THR A 248 -6.13 22.78 -12.66
CA THR A 248 -5.32 21.69 -13.23
C THR A 248 -3.83 21.92 -13.02
N GLU A 249 -3.35 23.17 -13.13
CA GLU A 249 -1.96 23.55 -12.91
C GLU A 249 -1.55 23.41 -11.45
N GLU A 250 -2.42 23.80 -10.50
CA GLU A 250 -2.18 23.60 -9.07
C GLU A 250 -2.11 22.10 -8.72
N LEU A 251 -3.02 21.30 -9.28
CA LEU A 251 -3.04 19.84 -9.11
C LEU A 251 -1.78 19.19 -9.71
N GLN A 252 -1.36 19.62 -10.90
CA GLN A 252 -0.14 19.13 -11.54
C GLN A 252 1.10 19.50 -10.71
N SER A 253 1.19 20.74 -10.22
CA SER A 253 2.31 21.18 -9.37
C SER A 253 2.45 20.34 -8.09
N GLN A 254 1.34 19.85 -7.52
CA GLN A 254 1.40 18.90 -6.41
C GLN A 254 1.96 17.54 -6.82
N ARG A 255 1.59 17.03 -8.00
CA ARG A 255 2.09 15.77 -8.54
C ARG A 255 3.59 15.86 -8.86
N ASP A 256 4.04 16.96 -9.44
CA ASP A 256 5.44 17.20 -9.74
C ASP A 256 6.31 17.15 -8.47
N LYS A 257 5.83 17.74 -7.36
CA LYS A 257 6.51 17.67 -6.05
C LYS A 257 6.56 16.26 -5.48
N VAL A 258 5.53 15.44 -5.71
CA VAL A 258 5.59 14.02 -5.34
C VAL A 258 6.64 13.30 -6.17
N ILE A 259 6.69 13.54 -7.49
CA ILE A 259 7.68 12.92 -8.38
C ILE A 259 9.10 13.32 -7.95
N GLU A 260 9.35 14.61 -7.72
CA GLU A 260 10.63 15.12 -7.20
C GLU A 260 11.01 14.46 -5.87
N PHE A 261 10.04 14.31 -4.95
CA PHE A 261 10.26 13.61 -3.69
C PHE A 261 10.68 12.15 -3.88
N LEU A 262 10.10 11.44 -4.84
CA LEU A 262 10.42 10.03 -5.15
C LEU A 262 11.82 9.85 -5.73
N GLU A 263 12.41 10.87 -6.35
CA GLU A 263 13.78 10.83 -6.86
C GLU A 263 14.84 10.88 -5.73
N GLY A 264 14.45 11.37 -4.55
CA GLY A 264 15.28 11.45 -3.36
C GLY A 264 15.31 10.17 -2.51
N ASP A 265 16.02 10.26 -1.38
CA ASP A 265 16.17 9.16 -0.40
C ASP A 265 15.38 9.40 0.91
N GLY A 266 14.82 10.60 1.12
CA GLY A 266 14.00 10.96 2.27
C GLY A 266 14.72 11.10 3.63
N ASP A 267 15.79 10.32 3.85
CA ASP A 267 16.53 10.18 5.10
C ASP A 267 18.04 10.50 5.00
N GLY A 268 18.54 10.86 3.82
CA GLY A 268 19.94 11.21 3.60
C GLY A 268 20.91 10.02 3.64
N LYS A 269 20.41 8.78 3.47
CA LYS A 269 21.22 7.55 3.51
C LYS A 269 21.62 7.03 2.13
N GLY A 270 21.24 7.72 1.05
CA GLY A 270 21.61 7.38 -0.32
C GLY A 270 20.77 6.28 -0.97
N VAL A 271 19.84 5.65 -0.25
CA VAL A 271 18.89 4.68 -0.81
C VAL A 271 17.62 5.38 -1.24
N LYS A 272 17.44 5.54 -2.55
CA LYS A 272 16.26 6.16 -3.17
C LYS A 272 14.98 5.44 -2.74
N TRP A 273 13.85 6.16 -2.77
CA TRP A 273 12.55 5.58 -2.39
C TRP A 273 12.26 4.26 -3.10
N ALA A 274 12.34 4.23 -4.43
CA ALA A 274 12.11 3.03 -5.25
C ALA A 274 12.88 1.79 -4.76
N ASP A 275 14.08 2.01 -4.23
CA ASP A 275 14.98 0.97 -3.72
C ASP A 275 14.84 0.73 -2.22
N LYS A 276 14.09 1.55 -1.48
CA LYS A 276 13.86 1.30 -0.06
C LYS A 276 13.11 -0.01 0.14
N ALA A 277 13.56 -0.75 1.15
CA ALA A 277 12.90 -1.97 1.63
C ALA A 277 12.66 -1.85 3.13
N MET A 278 11.43 -2.15 3.57
CA MET A 278 11.01 -1.94 4.96
C MET A 278 10.36 -3.20 5.53
N SER A 279 10.82 -3.61 6.71
CA SER A 279 10.23 -4.66 7.52
C SER A 279 10.01 -4.14 8.94
N PRO A 280 8.81 -3.58 9.23
CA PRO A 280 8.57 -2.89 10.49
C PRO A 280 8.70 -3.82 11.69
N VAL A 281 9.65 -3.53 12.57
CA VAL A 281 9.90 -4.32 13.79
C VAL A 281 9.83 -3.45 15.03
N GLY A 282 9.34 -4.03 16.12
CA GLY A 282 9.32 -3.37 17.43
C GLY A 282 10.73 -3.03 17.92
N VAL A 283 10.99 -1.74 18.10
CA VAL A 283 12.26 -1.23 18.67
C VAL A 283 12.14 -1.12 20.18
N MET A 284 11.04 -0.55 20.67
CA MET A 284 10.75 -0.42 22.10
C MET A 284 9.25 -0.23 22.33
N MET A 285 8.82 -0.36 23.59
CA MET A 285 7.52 0.12 24.05
C MET A 285 7.77 1.35 24.93
N ARG A 286 7.08 2.45 24.63
CA ARG A 286 7.20 3.69 25.40
C ARG A 286 6.59 3.51 26.79
N LYS A 287 7.32 3.91 27.83
CA LYS A 287 6.81 3.91 29.20
C LYS A 287 5.81 5.03 29.45
N ARG A 288 5.94 6.14 28.72
CA ARG A 288 5.07 7.32 28.88
C ARG A 288 3.60 7.05 28.56
N ASP A 289 3.35 6.38 27.44
CA ASP A 289 2.00 6.20 26.87
C ASP A 289 1.67 4.74 26.50
N GLY A 290 2.61 3.81 26.68
CA GLY A 290 2.43 2.40 26.36
C GLY A 290 2.41 2.08 24.87
N LYS A 291 2.65 3.05 23.97
CA LYS A 291 2.68 2.80 22.52
C LYS A 291 3.91 1.98 22.15
N ASN A 292 3.75 1.11 21.17
CA ASN A 292 4.85 0.38 20.54
C ASN A 292 5.52 1.30 19.52
N VAL A 293 6.85 1.30 19.48
CA VAL A 293 7.65 2.04 18.50
C VAL A 293 8.17 1.05 17.47
N LEU A 294 7.69 1.16 16.23
CA LEU A 294 8.15 0.36 15.11
C LEU A 294 9.24 1.13 14.35
N GLY A 295 10.39 0.49 14.17
CA GLY A 295 11.46 0.95 13.30
C GLY A 295 11.18 0.55 11.84
N LEU A 296 11.53 1.43 10.90
CA LEU A 296 11.31 1.24 9.47
C LEU A 296 12.61 1.05 8.67
N GLU A 297 13.78 1.05 9.33
CA GLU A 297 15.11 1.10 8.72
C GLU A 297 15.57 -0.24 8.15
N LYS A 298 15.03 -1.35 8.64
CA LYS A 298 15.50 -2.70 8.27
C LYS A 298 14.75 -3.23 7.05
N PRO A 299 15.42 -3.85 6.08
CA PRO A 299 14.80 -4.33 4.84
C PRO A 299 14.10 -5.69 4.97
N GLY A 300 14.24 -6.37 6.12
CA GLY A 300 13.78 -7.74 6.33
C GLY A 300 14.93 -8.74 6.25
N ALA A 301 14.67 -10.00 6.61
CA ALA A 301 15.71 -11.04 6.67
C ALA A 301 16.22 -11.41 5.26
N GLU A 302 15.35 -11.33 4.26
CA GLU A 302 15.60 -11.68 2.86
C GLU A 302 16.53 -10.69 2.15
N LEU A 303 16.65 -9.49 2.69
CA LEU A 303 17.30 -8.36 2.02
C LEU A 303 18.46 -7.77 2.82
N GLN A 304 18.93 -8.44 3.89
CA GLN A 304 20.00 -7.92 4.76
C GLN A 304 21.31 -7.65 4.00
N GLU A 305 21.64 -8.49 3.02
CA GLU A 305 22.88 -8.39 2.24
C GLU A 305 22.67 -7.70 0.88
N SER A 306 21.47 -7.17 0.62
CA SER A 306 21.14 -6.55 -0.67
C SER A 306 21.67 -5.13 -0.85
N GLY A 307 22.23 -4.53 0.21
CA GLY A 307 22.59 -3.11 0.25
C GLY A 307 21.39 -2.16 0.36
N ARG A 308 20.15 -2.68 0.34
CA ARG A 308 18.93 -1.88 0.52
C ARG A 308 18.65 -1.65 2.00
N SER A 309 18.11 -0.48 2.31
CA SER A 309 17.61 -0.13 3.64
C SER A 309 16.23 0.50 3.56
N GLY A 310 15.58 0.63 4.70
CA GLY A 310 14.31 1.34 4.79
C GLY A 310 14.52 2.82 5.09
N ASP A 311 13.60 3.40 5.88
CA ASP A 311 13.70 4.78 6.34
C ASP A 311 14.17 4.83 7.80
N GLU A 312 15.35 5.43 8.02
CA GLU A 312 15.89 5.59 9.37
C GLU A 312 15.36 6.83 10.11
N LYS A 313 14.85 7.81 9.39
CA LYS A 313 14.42 9.11 9.91
C LYS A 313 13.17 9.02 10.78
N TYR A 314 12.22 8.17 10.38
CA TYR A 314 10.92 8.06 11.05
C TYR A 314 10.71 6.72 11.77
N VAL A 315 9.81 6.75 12.75
CA VAL A 315 9.24 5.57 13.41
C VAL A 315 7.71 5.65 13.38
N VAL A 316 7.05 4.50 13.44
CA VAL A 316 5.59 4.41 13.60
C VAL A 316 5.28 4.04 15.04
N LEU A 317 4.57 4.92 15.74
CA LEU A 317 4.01 4.64 17.05
C LEU A 317 2.63 4.01 16.87
N VAL A 318 2.36 2.93 17.60
CA VAL A 318 1.11 2.17 17.43
C VAL A 318 0.69 1.45 18.71
N ASN A 319 -0.60 1.48 18.97
CA ASN A 319 -1.26 0.69 19.98
C ASN A 319 -1.93 -0.52 19.30
N PHE A 320 -1.34 -1.71 19.44
CA PHE A 320 -1.96 -2.91 18.88
C PHE A 320 -3.09 -3.39 19.78
N LYS A 321 -4.32 -3.39 19.27
CA LYS A 321 -5.49 -3.95 19.94
C LYS A 321 -5.91 -5.27 19.29
N LYS A 322 -6.99 -5.88 19.78
CA LYS A 322 -7.51 -7.15 19.23
C LYS A 322 -8.01 -6.95 17.81
N GLU A 323 -8.58 -5.80 17.53
CA GLU A 323 -9.19 -5.45 16.26
C GLU A 323 -8.20 -4.94 15.21
N GLY A 324 -7.05 -4.42 15.63
CA GLY A 324 -6.03 -3.91 14.72
C GLY A 324 -5.13 -2.86 15.34
N PRO A 325 -4.26 -2.23 14.53
CA PRO A 325 -3.54 -1.01 14.89
C PRO A 325 -4.49 0.13 15.28
N ARG A 326 -4.17 0.80 16.39
CA ARG A 326 -4.88 1.98 16.92
C ARG A 326 -3.87 3.07 17.31
N ASP A 327 -4.35 4.30 17.40
CA ASP A 327 -3.57 5.46 17.85
C ASP A 327 -2.25 5.65 17.07
N LEU A 328 -2.30 5.36 15.77
CA LEU A 328 -1.15 5.41 14.86
C LEU A 328 -0.61 6.84 14.75
N GLU A 329 0.70 6.95 14.72
CA GLU A 329 1.39 8.23 14.60
C GLU A 329 2.76 8.01 13.99
N VAL A 330 3.17 8.86 13.06
CA VAL A 330 4.54 8.85 12.51
C VAL A 330 5.30 10.01 13.10
N ARG A 331 6.50 9.74 13.62
CA ARG A 331 7.36 10.75 14.23
C ARG A 331 8.81 10.55 13.89
N LEU A 332 9.59 11.64 14.01
CA LEU A 332 11.04 11.57 13.91
C LEU A 332 11.56 10.62 15.00
N ARG A 333 12.40 9.68 14.58
CA ARG A 333 13.03 8.71 15.48
C ARG A 333 13.77 9.41 16.63
N LYS A 334 14.55 10.47 16.32
CA LYS A 334 15.35 11.17 17.32
C LYS A 334 14.47 11.72 18.45
N ASP A 335 13.36 12.37 18.10
CA ASP A 335 12.50 13.05 19.07
C ASP A 335 11.83 12.03 20.00
N VAL A 336 11.35 10.92 19.45
CA VAL A 336 10.71 9.85 20.24
C VAL A 336 11.69 9.25 21.25
N LEU A 337 12.94 9.04 20.84
CA LEU A 337 14.00 8.54 21.72
C LEU A 337 14.41 9.57 22.78
N GLU A 338 14.51 10.85 22.43
CA GLU A 338 14.81 11.94 23.36
C GLU A 338 13.71 12.10 24.42
N GLU A 339 12.45 12.11 24.01
CA GLU A 339 11.30 12.18 24.91
C GLU A 339 11.24 11.00 25.88
N GLU A 340 11.51 9.79 25.39
CA GLU A 340 11.49 8.58 26.23
C GLU A 340 12.64 8.60 27.25
N ARG A 341 13.85 9.04 26.85
CA ARG A 341 14.97 9.24 27.77
C ARG A 341 14.63 10.27 28.85
N ALA A 342 14.10 11.42 28.46
CA ALA A 342 13.72 12.47 29.41
C ALA A 342 12.63 11.99 30.40
N TYR A 343 11.64 11.24 29.93
CA TYR A 343 10.60 10.65 30.78
C TYR A 343 11.18 9.67 31.81
N ILE A 344 12.12 8.81 31.39
CA ILE A 344 12.78 7.86 32.29
C ILE A 344 13.60 8.60 33.35
N THR A 345 14.39 9.60 32.96
CA THR A 345 15.22 10.37 33.89
C THR A 345 14.38 11.13 34.92
N ALA A 346 13.22 11.67 34.54
CA ALA A 346 12.33 12.38 35.46
C ALA A 346 11.57 11.47 36.46
N LYS A 347 11.67 10.15 36.30
CA LYS A 347 11.01 9.14 37.15
C LYS A 347 11.99 8.35 38.02
N LEU A 348 13.29 8.57 37.83
CA LEU A 348 14.37 8.12 38.71
C LEU A 348 14.65 9.22 39.74
#